data_AF-A0A959Y3T5-F1
#
_entry.id   AF-A0A959Y3T5-F1
#
_cell.length_a   1.000
_cell.length_b   1.000
_cell.length_c   1.000
_cell.angle_alpha   90.00
_cell.angle_beta   90.00
_cell.angle_gamma   90.00
#
_symmetry.space_group_name_H-M   'P 1'
#
loop_
_entity.id
_entity.type
_entity.pdbx_description
1 polymer ?
#
loop_
_entity_poly.entity_id
_entity_poly.type
_entity_poly.pdbx_seq_one_letter_code
_entity_poly.pdbx_strand_id
1 'polypeptide(L)'
;WDAAHSGFKPRFVRTNELIYDFPDAGLFPGNNEWRNFDVKDLRFRHQQVASIVNGPRLTDVFLVPDTKRNIRVYFEQPDINGRYLVQHVEFDDADRNADYVNVHFTLKLDAPLYGGGVYVYGALSDFQCRKEFRMNWDRERDLYHLTVPLKQGFYDYAYAFLPDGSEVSDLTRLEGSHFQTENEYLVLVYFNDYQLRMQRLVGLRSFATRMRN
;
A
#
# COMPACT_ATOMS: atom_id res chain seq x y z
N TRP A 1 3.34 -6.16 8.09
CA TRP A 1 4.33 -6.75 9.00
C TRP A 1 5.68 -6.94 8.32
N ASP A 2 5.71 -7.11 7.00
CA ASP A 2 6.92 -7.39 6.20
C ASP A 2 8.03 -6.34 6.32
N ALA A 3 7.67 -5.06 6.56
CA ALA A 3 8.61 -3.98 6.80
C ALA A 3 8.75 -3.62 8.30
N ALA A 4 8.34 -4.49 9.23
CA ALA A 4 8.45 -4.20 10.66
C ALA A 4 9.90 -4.26 11.13
N HIS A 5 10.37 -3.18 11.74
CA HIS A 5 11.68 -3.16 12.38
C HIS A 5 11.53 -3.64 13.83
N SER A 6 12.44 -4.49 14.29
CA SER A 6 12.38 -5.10 15.63
C SER A 6 13.78 -5.26 16.23
N GLY A 7 13.87 -5.73 17.48
CA GLY A 7 15.15 -5.96 18.15
C GLY A 7 15.84 -4.68 18.63
N PHE A 8 15.10 -3.58 18.77
CA PHE A 8 15.61 -2.32 19.31
C PHE A 8 16.22 -2.50 20.71
N LYS A 9 17.36 -1.85 20.92
CA LYS A 9 17.98 -1.75 22.24
C LYS A 9 17.82 -0.32 22.76
N PRO A 10 17.38 -0.14 24.01
CA PRO A 10 17.29 1.19 24.59
C PRO A 10 18.70 1.80 24.70
N ARG A 11 18.81 3.08 24.36
CA ARG A 11 20.05 3.85 24.53
C ARG A 11 20.31 4.15 26.01
N PHE A 12 19.24 4.40 26.76
CA PHE A 12 19.30 4.62 28.20
C PHE A 12 18.24 3.79 28.91
N VAL A 13 18.64 3.24 30.06
CA VAL A 13 17.78 2.51 30.99
C VAL A 13 17.79 3.25 32.31
N ARG A 14 16.61 3.73 32.72
CA ARG A 14 16.38 4.37 34.02
C ARG A 14 15.41 3.50 34.83
N THR A 15 15.25 3.83 36.11
CA THR A 15 14.47 3.02 37.07
C THR A 15 13.10 2.60 36.54
N ASN A 16 12.37 3.51 35.86
CA ASN A 16 11.03 3.25 35.32
C ASN A 16 10.88 3.66 33.84
N GLU A 17 11.98 3.82 33.11
CA GLU A 17 11.95 4.37 31.75
C GLU A 17 13.02 3.73 30.86
N LEU A 18 12.61 3.30 29.66
CA LEU A 18 13.50 2.86 28.58
C LEU A 18 13.47 3.91 27.48
N ILE A 19 14.62 4.52 27.18
CA ILE A 19 14.72 5.58 26.18
C ILE A 19 15.31 5.00 24.90
N TYR A 20 14.53 5.07 23.82
CA TYR A 20 14.92 4.69 22.47
C TYR A 20 15.14 5.98 21.67
N ASP A 21 16.39 6.41 21.61
CA ASP A 21 16.78 7.70 21.03
C ASP A 21 17.54 7.46 19.72
N PHE A 22 16.89 7.73 18.58
CA PHE A 22 17.38 7.60 17.20
C PHE A 22 18.20 6.31 16.91
N PRO A 23 17.66 5.10 17.15
CA PRO A 23 18.32 3.91 16.63
C PRO A 23 18.29 3.95 15.09
N ASP A 24 19.43 3.75 14.42
CA ASP A 24 19.48 3.65 12.94
C ASP A 24 18.54 2.56 12.42
N ALA A 25 18.38 1.48 13.20
CA ALA A 25 17.42 0.42 12.95
C ALA A 25 15.95 0.88 12.98
N GLY A 26 15.66 2.12 13.38
CA GLY A 26 14.32 2.71 13.45
C GLY A 26 14.02 3.67 12.30
N LEU A 27 14.94 3.79 11.35
CA LEU A 27 14.73 4.61 10.16
C LEU A 27 13.89 3.85 9.15
N PHE A 28 12.79 4.48 8.72
CA PHE A 28 11.94 4.00 7.66
C PHE A 28 12.07 4.89 6.42
N PRO A 29 11.92 4.36 5.21
CA PRO A 29 11.72 5.20 4.04
C PRO A 29 10.43 6.01 4.20
N GLY A 30 10.45 7.27 3.77
CA GLY A 30 9.26 8.14 3.83
C GLY A 30 8.16 7.73 2.84
N ASN A 31 8.53 6.99 1.79
CA ASN A 31 7.65 6.56 0.70
C ASN A 31 6.90 7.74 0.06
N ASN A 32 5.68 7.54 -0.39
CA ASN A 32 4.85 8.57 -1.01
C ASN A 32 3.38 8.32 -0.65
N GLU A 33 2.53 9.34 -0.82
CA GLU A 33 1.08 9.19 -0.65
C GLU A 33 0.56 8.10 -1.59
N TRP A 34 -0.38 7.30 -1.10
CA TRP A 34 -0.94 6.20 -1.86
C TRP A 34 -1.70 6.72 -3.09
N ARG A 35 -1.62 5.98 -4.20
CA ARG A 35 -2.52 6.22 -5.34
C ARG A 35 -3.89 5.75 -4.93
N ASN A 36 -4.94 6.36 -5.47
CA ASN A 36 -6.29 5.90 -5.20
C ASN A 36 -7.19 5.91 -6.43
N PHE A 37 -8.24 5.11 -6.37
CA PHE A 37 -9.34 5.17 -7.32
C PHE A 37 -10.66 4.89 -6.62
N ASP A 38 -11.74 5.36 -7.25
CA ASP A 38 -13.09 5.29 -6.71
C ASP A 38 -14.02 4.68 -7.75
N VAL A 39 -14.62 3.56 -7.40
CA VAL A 39 -15.60 2.81 -8.20
C VAL A 39 -16.84 2.47 -7.39
N LYS A 40 -17.18 3.30 -6.40
CA LYS A 40 -18.44 3.18 -5.63
C LYS A 40 -19.70 3.31 -6.48
N ASP A 41 -19.61 4.01 -7.61
CA ASP A 41 -20.65 4.12 -8.64
C ASP A 41 -20.02 3.83 -10.02
N LEU A 42 -20.59 2.88 -10.76
CA LEU A 42 -20.10 2.49 -12.09
C LEU A 42 -20.68 3.34 -13.22
N ARG A 43 -21.63 4.24 -12.92
CA ARG A 43 -22.25 5.14 -13.90
C ARG A 43 -21.40 6.37 -14.16
N PHE A 44 -20.55 6.74 -13.19
CA PHE A 44 -19.73 7.94 -13.27
C PHE A 44 -18.25 7.60 -13.24
N ARG A 45 -17.49 8.40 -14.00
CA ARG A 45 -16.05 8.26 -14.09
C ARG A 45 -15.38 9.22 -13.12
N HIS A 46 -14.78 8.69 -12.06
CA HIS A 46 -13.94 9.46 -11.15
C HIS A 46 -12.56 9.77 -11.76
N GLN A 47 -11.80 10.68 -11.15
CA GLN A 47 -10.59 11.28 -11.73
C GLN A 47 -9.52 10.26 -12.18
N GLN A 48 -9.39 9.13 -11.47
CA GLN A 48 -8.39 8.08 -11.76
C GLN A 48 -8.95 6.91 -12.57
N VAL A 49 -10.21 7.00 -13.01
CA VAL A 49 -10.84 6.01 -13.90
C VAL A 49 -10.81 6.58 -15.34
N ALA A 50 -10.25 5.83 -16.28
CA ALA A 50 -10.18 6.18 -17.69
C ALA A 50 -11.46 5.80 -18.44
N SER A 51 -12.01 4.63 -18.18
CA SER A 51 -13.28 4.17 -18.75
C SER A 51 -13.91 3.06 -17.93
N ILE A 52 -15.23 2.92 -18.09
CA ILE A 52 -16.03 1.83 -17.52
C ILE A 52 -16.80 1.22 -18.67
N VAL A 53 -16.68 -0.10 -18.87
CA VAL A 53 -17.28 -0.83 -19.99
C VAL A 53 -17.97 -2.06 -19.45
N ASN A 54 -19.21 -2.31 -19.90
CA ASN A 54 -19.91 -3.54 -19.55
C ASN A 54 -19.24 -4.72 -20.25
N GLY A 55 -18.51 -5.53 -19.49
CA GLY A 55 -17.91 -6.76 -19.97
C GLY A 55 -18.92 -7.92 -20.02
N PRO A 56 -18.53 -9.07 -20.58
CA PRO A 56 -19.43 -10.22 -20.74
C PRO A 56 -19.78 -10.92 -19.42
N ARG A 57 -19.01 -10.70 -18.35
CA ARG A 57 -19.24 -11.30 -17.02
C ARG A 57 -19.22 -10.27 -15.91
N LEU A 58 -18.15 -9.47 -15.84
CA LEU A 58 -18.00 -8.37 -14.91
C LEU A 58 -17.81 -7.09 -15.71
N THR A 59 -18.18 -5.96 -15.13
CA THR A 59 -17.85 -4.64 -15.68
C THR A 59 -16.34 -4.44 -15.63
N ASP A 60 -15.77 -3.96 -16.73
CA ASP A 60 -14.36 -3.62 -16.86
C ASP A 60 -14.15 -2.14 -16.52
N VAL A 61 -13.32 -1.88 -15.52
CA VAL A 61 -12.87 -0.55 -15.11
C VAL A 61 -11.41 -0.38 -15.50
N PHE A 62 -11.15 0.52 -16.44
CA PHE A 62 -9.80 0.87 -16.84
C PHE A 62 -9.34 2.08 -16.05
N LEU A 63 -8.23 1.96 -15.32
CA LEU A 63 -7.63 3.10 -14.65
C LEU A 63 -6.84 3.97 -15.62
N VAL A 64 -6.63 5.23 -15.25
CA VAL A 64 -5.71 6.11 -15.99
C VAL A 64 -4.30 5.51 -15.92
N PRO A 65 -3.57 5.37 -17.05
CA PRO A 65 -2.22 4.82 -17.03
C PRO A 65 -1.27 5.62 -16.15
N ASP A 66 -0.70 4.95 -15.17
CA ASP A 66 0.26 5.53 -14.24
C ASP A 66 1.65 5.66 -14.85
N THR A 67 2.45 6.52 -14.22
CA THR A 67 3.90 6.62 -14.41
C THR A 67 4.60 6.55 -13.06
N LYS A 68 5.87 6.14 -13.04
CA LYS A 68 6.70 6.22 -11.83
C LYS A 68 6.73 7.64 -11.25
N ARG A 69 6.73 7.75 -9.92
CA ARG A 69 6.74 9.02 -9.16
C ARG A 69 8.06 9.29 -8.42
N ASN A 70 9.04 8.40 -8.53
CA ASN A 70 10.30 8.48 -7.78
C ASN A 70 11.18 9.74 -7.96
N ILE A 71 11.00 10.51 -9.05
CA ILE A 71 11.78 11.73 -9.33
C ILE A 71 10.88 12.99 -9.26
N ARG A 72 9.59 12.85 -8.96
CA ARG A 72 8.65 13.98 -8.95
C ARG A 72 8.76 14.79 -7.67
N VAL A 73 8.42 16.07 -7.76
CA VAL A 73 8.19 16.91 -6.57
C VAL A 73 7.04 16.33 -5.77
N TYR A 74 7.20 16.27 -4.45
CA TYR A 74 6.17 15.77 -3.54
C TYR A 74 4.85 16.53 -3.75
N PHE A 75 3.74 15.80 -3.82
CA PHE A 75 2.39 16.34 -3.95
C PHE A 75 1.49 15.65 -2.93
N GLU A 76 0.85 16.44 -2.08
CA GLU A 76 -0.07 15.95 -1.07
C GLU A 76 -1.39 15.52 -1.72
N GLN A 77 -1.75 14.26 -1.54
CA GLN A 77 -3.01 13.69 -1.99
C GLN A 77 -3.66 12.98 -0.80
N PRO A 78 -4.91 13.33 -0.42
CA PRO A 78 -5.60 12.61 0.63
C PRO A 78 -5.75 11.13 0.28
N ASP A 79 -5.39 10.27 1.23
CA ASP A 79 -5.52 8.83 1.16
C ASP A 79 -6.02 8.24 2.49
N ILE A 80 -6.17 6.92 2.55
CA ILE A 80 -6.51 6.15 3.75
C ILE A 80 -5.38 5.18 4.14
N ASN A 81 -4.12 5.59 3.93
CA ASN A 81 -2.90 4.86 4.26
C ASN A 81 -2.87 3.42 3.68
N GLY A 82 -3.22 3.28 2.41
CA GLY A 82 -3.13 1.99 1.70
C GLY A 82 -4.31 1.07 1.95
N ARG A 83 -5.35 1.54 2.66
CA ARG A 83 -6.56 0.78 2.95
C ARG A 83 -7.53 0.81 1.76
N TYR A 84 -8.60 0.03 1.85
CA TYR A 84 -9.74 0.15 0.95
C TYR A 84 -11.03 0.22 1.76
N LEU A 85 -12.08 0.72 1.11
CA LEU A 85 -13.43 0.78 1.65
C LEU A 85 -14.39 0.23 0.60
N VAL A 86 -14.90 -0.98 0.85
CA VAL A 86 -16.00 -1.54 0.05
C VAL A 86 -17.24 -0.71 0.31
N GLN A 87 -17.78 -0.10 -0.74
CA GLN A 87 -18.94 0.77 -0.63
C GLN A 87 -19.67 0.86 -1.97
N HIS A 88 -20.98 1.00 -1.91
CA HIS A 88 -21.84 1.32 -3.04
C HIS A 88 -22.55 2.64 -2.77
N VAL A 89 -22.78 3.47 -3.79
CA VAL A 89 -23.39 4.79 -3.61
C VAL A 89 -24.86 4.75 -3.15
N GLU A 90 -25.61 3.72 -3.58
CA GLU A 90 -27.05 3.58 -3.32
C GLU A 90 -27.40 2.58 -2.22
N PHE A 91 -26.45 1.77 -1.75
CA PHE A 91 -26.72 0.70 -0.79
C PHE A 91 -25.85 0.86 0.45
N ASP A 92 -26.49 0.94 1.62
CA ASP A 92 -25.81 0.99 2.90
C ASP A 92 -25.13 -0.34 3.26
N ASP A 93 -25.71 -1.48 2.83
CA ASP A 93 -25.11 -2.81 2.98
C ASP A 93 -24.28 -3.16 1.73
N ALA A 94 -23.14 -2.48 1.57
CA ALA A 94 -22.21 -2.72 0.47
C ALA A 94 -21.52 -4.09 0.56
N ASP A 95 -21.48 -4.71 1.75
CA ASP A 95 -20.91 -6.03 1.94
C ASP A 95 -21.69 -7.12 1.18
N ARG A 96 -22.98 -6.90 0.92
CA ARG A 96 -23.79 -7.81 0.11
C ARG A 96 -24.12 -7.29 -1.29
N ASN A 97 -24.25 -5.98 -1.45
CA ASN A 97 -24.82 -5.39 -2.65
C ASN A 97 -23.79 -4.77 -3.61
N ALA A 98 -22.51 -4.63 -3.20
CA ALA A 98 -21.46 -4.19 -4.11
C ALA A 98 -21.04 -5.34 -5.05
N ASP A 99 -21.02 -5.05 -6.35
CA ASP A 99 -20.62 -6.01 -7.38
C ASP A 99 -19.09 -6.10 -7.48
N TYR A 100 -18.62 -7.19 -8.09
CA TYR A 100 -17.23 -7.30 -8.53
C TYR A 100 -17.05 -6.68 -9.91
N VAL A 101 -15.93 -6.01 -10.10
CA VAL A 101 -15.50 -5.40 -11.35
C VAL A 101 -14.07 -5.80 -11.68
N ASN A 102 -13.77 -5.97 -12.96
CA ASN A 102 -12.40 -6.17 -13.42
C ASN A 102 -11.68 -4.82 -13.44
N VAL A 103 -10.74 -4.60 -12.52
CA VAL A 103 -9.92 -3.39 -12.51
C VAL A 103 -8.65 -3.64 -13.30
N HIS A 104 -8.43 -2.82 -14.34
CA HIS A 104 -7.25 -2.86 -15.20
C HIS A 104 -6.24 -1.80 -14.76
N PHE A 105 -5.19 -2.25 -14.08
CA PHE A 105 -4.04 -1.44 -13.69
C PHE A 105 -3.05 -1.34 -14.84
N THR A 106 -2.47 -0.15 -15.04
CA THR A 106 -1.47 0.10 -16.08
C THR A 106 -0.38 1.02 -15.54
N LEU A 107 0.87 0.60 -15.65
CA LEU A 107 2.05 1.37 -15.27
C LEU A 107 3.00 1.49 -16.45
N LYS A 108 3.13 2.69 -17.02
CA LYS A 108 4.05 2.98 -18.12
C LYS A 108 5.47 3.15 -17.62
N LEU A 109 6.42 2.49 -18.29
CA LEU A 109 7.85 2.60 -18.04
C LEU A 109 8.60 2.46 -19.36
N ASP A 110 9.73 3.14 -19.53
CA ASP A 110 10.51 3.07 -20.78
C ASP A 110 11.22 1.72 -20.98
N ALA A 111 11.33 0.92 -19.90
CA ALA A 111 11.97 -0.39 -19.91
C ALA A 111 11.45 -1.24 -18.73
N PRO A 112 11.47 -2.58 -18.85
CA PRO A 112 11.12 -3.45 -17.74
C PRO A 112 12.13 -3.33 -16.59
N LEU A 113 11.66 -3.56 -15.37
CA LEU A 113 12.53 -3.70 -14.21
C LEU A 113 13.06 -5.13 -14.13
N TYR A 114 14.39 -5.28 -14.20
CA TYR A 114 15.08 -6.55 -14.06
C TYR A 114 15.41 -6.90 -12.60
N GLY A 115 15.55 -8.19 -12.32
CA GLY A 115 15.96 -8.72 -11.01
C GLY A 115 14.85 -8.76 -9.97
N GLY A 116 13.59 -8.83 -10.41
CA GLY A 116 12.43 -8.88 -9.53
C GLY A 116 11.10 -8.79 -10.26
N GLY A 117 10.00 -8.72 -9.50
CA GLY A 117 8.64 -8.53 -10.00
C GLY A 117 8.04 -7.19 -9.61
N VAL A 118 7.10 -6.69 -10.42
CA VAL A 118 6.29 -5.51 -10.11
C VAL A 118 4.90 -5.97 -9.68
N TYR A 119 4.39 -5.39 -8.60
CA TYR A 119 3.12 -5.77 -7.99
C TYR A 119 2.25 -4.55 -7.71
N VAL A 120 0.93 -4.72 -7.87
CA VAL A 120 -0.03 -3.82 -7.23
C VAL A 120 -0.08 -4.17 -5.75
N TYR A 121 0.12 -3.18 -4.89
CA TYR A 121 0.38 -3.36 -3.46
C TYR A 121 -0.53 -2.46 -2.63
N GLY A 122 -1.01 -2.96 -1.49
CA GLY A 122 -1.86 -2.24 -0.53
C GLY A 122 -2.68 -3.23 0.29
N ALA A 123 -3.66 -2.74 1.06
CA ALA A 123 -4.58 -3.61 1.80
C ALA A 123 -5.39 -4.52 0.87
N LEU A 124 -5.59 -4.12 -0.39
CA LEU A 124 -6.20 -4.96 -1.44
C LEU A 124 -5.44 -6.28 -1.67
N SER A 125 -4.13 -6.30 -1.38
CA SER A 125 -3.25 -7.47 -1.46
C SER A 125 -2.77 -7.95 -0.09
N ASP A 126 -3.44 -7.54 0.99
CA ASP A 126 -3.03 -7.73 2.38
C ASP A 126 -1.61 -7.24 2.69
N PHE A 127 -1.18 -6.17 2.00
CA PHE A 127 0.18 -5.63 2.06
C PHE A 127 1.25 -6.67 1.74
N GLN A 128 0.95 -7.56 0.78
CA GLN A 128 1.86 -8.61 0.31
C GLN A 128 2.02 -8.56 -1.20
N CYS A 129 3.20 -8.97 -1.70
CA CYS A 129 3.45 -9.17 -3.13
C CYS A 129 2.91 -10.52 -3.60
N ARG A 130 1.58 -10.68 -3.57
CA ARG A 130 0.93 -11.94 -3.96
C ARG A 130 0.93 -12.14 -5.47
N LYS A 131 0.91 -13.39 -5.91
CA LYS A 131 1.01 -13.75 -7.33
C LYS A 131 -0.14 -13.16 -8.15
N GLU A 132 -1.34 -13.07 -7.58
CA GLU A 132 -2.55 -12.53 -8.22
C GLU A 132 -2.42 -11.03 -8.51
N PHE A 133 -1.53 -10.33 -7.79
CA PHE A 133 -1.26 -8.91 -7.97
C PHE A 133 0.04 -8.62 -8.71
N ARG A 134 0.71 -9.65 -9.25
CA ARG A 134 1.92 -9.48 -10.07
C ARG A 134 1.55 -8.94 -11.44
N MET A 135 2.16 -7.81 -11.82
CA MET A 135 1.96 -7.21 -13.12
C MET A 135 2.81 -7.88 -14.20
N ASN A 136 2.27 -7.90 -15.42
CA ASN A 136 2.95 -8.46 -16.60
C ASN A 136 3.51 -7.33 -17.45
N TRP A 137 4.74 -7.49 -17.94
CA TRP A 137 5.35 -6.55 -18.87
C TRP A 137 4.87 -6.82 -20.31
N ASP A 138 4.31 -5.81 -20.94
CA ASP A 138 3.99 -5.78 -22.36
C ASP A 138 5.08 -4.99 -23.10
N ARG A 139 5.87 -5.71 -23.90
CA ARG A 139 6.99 -5.14 -24.67
C ARG A 139 6.55 -4.33 -25.88
N GLU A 140 5.36 -4.59 -26.44
CA GLU A 140 4.88 -3.84 -27.59
C GLU A 140 4.35 -2.46 -27.20
N ARG A 141 3.90 -2.34 -25.94
CA ARG A 141 3.26 -1.12 -25.41
C ARG A 141 4.09 -0.39 -24.36
N ASP A 142 5.27 -0.91 -24.03
CA ASP A 142 6.19 -0.39 -23.01
C ASP A 142 5.47 -0.06 -21.68
N LEU A 143 4.74 -1.04 -21.16
CA LEU A 143 3.98 -0.90 -19.92
C LEU A 143 3.86 -2.21 -19.15
N TYR A 144 3.65 -2.09 -17.85
CA TYR A 144 3.13 -3.15 -17.01
C TYR A 144 1.61 -3.09 -16.99
N HIS A 145 0.95 -4.24 -17.07
CA HIS A 145 -0.50 -4.34 -16.95
C HIS A 145 -0.92 -5.49 -16.03
N LEU A 146 -2.07 -5.33 -15.40
CA LEU A 146 -2.70 -6.34 -14.57
C LEU A 146 -4.22 -6.12 -14.57
N THR A 147 -4.98 -7.21 -14.64
CA THR A 147 -6.43 -7.19 -14.44
C THR A 147 -6.76 -8.02 -13.20
N VAL A 148 -7.44 -7.42 -12.22
CA VAL A 148 -7.90 -8.13 -11.01
C VAL A 148 -9.38 -7.86 -10.75
N PRO A 149 -10.18 -8.88 -10.42
CA PRO A 149 -11.53 -8.66 -9.94
C PRO A 149 -11.50 -8.08 -8.52
N LEU A 150 -12.00 -6.85 -8.37
CA LEU A 150 -12.15 -6.17 -7.08
C LEU A 150 -13.61 -5.81 -6.87
N LYS A 151 -14.03 -5.72 -5.61
CA LYS A 151 -15.39 -5.31 -5.27
C LYS A 151 -15.54 -3.79 -5.43
N GLN A 152 -16.72 -3.26 -5.74
CA GLN A 152 -16.92 -1.82 -5.78
C GLN A 152 -16.55 -1.14 -4.45
N GLY A 153 -15.93 0.03 -4.54
CA GLY A 153 -15.40 0.74 -3.39
C GLY A 153 -14.36 1.79 -3.75
N PHE A 154 -13.72 2.30 -2.70
CA PHE A 154 -12.53 3.16 -2.78
C PHE A 154 -11.30 2.34 -2.41
N TYR A 155 -10.23 2.46 -3.19
CA TYR A 155 -9.01 1.69 -2.97
C TYR A 155 -7.79 2.59 -3.04
N ASP A 156 -6.97 2.53 -2.00
CA ASP A 156 -5.59 2.95 -2.11
C ASP A 156 -4.72 1.80 -2.62
N TYR A 157 -3.70 2.14 -3.40
CA TYR A 157 -2.71 1.21 -3.90
C TYR A 157 -1.38 1.93 -4.20
N ALA A 158 -0.34 1.13 -4.32
CA ALA A 158 0.99 1.54 -4.75
C ALA A 158 1.57 0.46 -5.66
N TYR A 159 2.62 0.80 -6.40
CA TYR A 159 3.43 -0.20 -7.08
C TYR A 159 4.65 -0.58 -6.25
N ALA A 160 4.79 -1.86 -5.94
CA ALA A 160 5.93 -2.40 -5.23
C ALA A 160 6.82 -3.20 -6.18
N PHE A 161 8.14 -3.08 -6.00
CA PHE A 161 9.13 -3.94 -6.65
C PHE A 161 9.61 -4.98 -5.64
N LEU A 162 9.48 -6.27 -5.95
CA LEU A 162 10.01 -7.36 -5.12
C LEU A 162 11.25 -7.94 -5.81
N PRO A 163 12.46 -7.74 -5.26
CA PRO A 163 13.68 -8.35 -5.79
C PRO A 163 13.61 -9.89 -5.76
N ASP A 164 14.24 -10.54 -6.73
CA ASP A 164 14.30 -12.00 -6.78
C ASP A 164 14.99 -12.56 -5.53
N GLY A 165 14.34 -13.49 -4.82
CA GLY A 165 14.84 -14.08 -3.58
C GLY A 165 14.68 -13.21 -2.32
N SER A 166 14.07 -12.02 -2.42
CA SER A 166 13.70 -11.20 -1.27
C SER A 166 12.27 -11.50 -0.79
N GLU A 167 12.04 -11.37 0.50
CA GLU A 167 10.68 -11.33 1.10
C GLU A 167 10.21 -9.89 1.33
N VAL A 168 11.13 -8.92 1.27
CA VAL A 168 10.85 -7.50 1.50
C VAL A 168 10.70 -6.78 0.17
N SER A 169 9.58 -6.11 -0.01
CA SER A 169 9.29 -5.30 -1.19
C SER A 169 9.81 -3.86 -1.04
N ASP A 170 10.13 -3.24 -2.16
CA ASP A 170 10.60 -1.87 -2.28
C ASP A 170 9.60 -1.02 -3.07
N LEU A 171 8.94 -0.09 -2.39
CA LEU A 171 8.03 0.88 -3.01
C LEU A 171 8.80 2.09 -3.58
N THR A 172 9.98 2.40 -3.04
CA THR A 172 10.71 3.64 -3.35
C THR A 172 11.17 3.70 -4.80
N ARG A 173 11.46 2.53 -5.40
CA ARG A 173 11.87 2.42 -6.80
C ARG A 173 10.83 2.96 -7.78
N LEU A 174 9.54 2.82 -7.46
CA LEU A 174 8.43 3.22 -8.33
C LEU A 174 7.69 4.46 -7.81
N GLU A 175 7.48 4.55 -6.50
CA GLU A 175 6.73 5.63 -5.87
C GLU A 175 7.58 6.79 -5.35
N GLY A 176 8.87 6.54 -5.04
CA GLY A 176 9.76 7.51 -4.42
C GLY A 176 9.79 7.43 -2.90
N SER A 177 10.56 8.33 -2.29
CA SER A 177 10.65 8.48 -0.84
C SER A 177 10.73 9.96 -0.48
N HIS A 178 9.69 10.47 0.17
CA HIS A 178 9.55 11.86 0.61
C HIS A 178 9.34 11.90 2.11
N PHE A 179 10.10 12.73 2.83
CA PHE A 179 9.99 12.82 4.29
C PHE A 179 8.69 13.50 4.74
N GLN A 180 8.03 14.24 3.84
CA GLN A 180 6.77 14.95 4.10
C GLN A 180 5.54 14.05 4.13
N THR A 181 5.63 12.82 3.63
CA THR A 181 4.50 11.90 3.50
C THR A 181 3.86 11.58 4.85
N GLU A 182 2.53 11.64 4.91
CA GLU A 182 1.76 11.22 6.09
C GLU A 182 1.82 9.69 6.19
N ASN A 183 2.45 9.18 7.24
CA ASN A 183 2.52 7.75 7.51
C ASN A 183 2.07 7.51 8.96
N GLU A 184 1.31 6.44 9.17
CA GLU A 184 0.93 5.93 10.49
C GLU A 184 1.90 4.83 10.96
N TYR A 185 2.47 4.99 12.15
CA TYR A 185 3.39 4.05 12.78
C TYR A 185 2.76 3.41 14.01
N LEU A 186 2.92 2.10 14.15
CA LEU A 186 2.49 1.33 15.31
C LEU A 186 3.69 0.78 16.07
N VAL A 187 3.84 1.19 17.32
CA VAL A 187 4.87 0.67 18.24
C VAL A 187 4.24 -0.35 19.16
N LEU A 188 4.86 -1.52 19.21
CA LEU A 188 4.46 -2.64 20.06
C LEU A 188 5.60 -2.97 21.03
N VAL A 189 5.30 -2.95 22.32
CA VAL A 189 6.27 -3.25 23.37
C VAL A 189 5.99 -4.63 23.93
N TYR A 190 6.90 -5.55 23.69
CA TYR A 190 6.83 -6.91 24.19
C TYR A 190 7.75 -7.09 25.41
N PHE A 191 7.24 -7.77 26.42
CA PHE A 191 7.99 -8.20 27.60
C PHE A 191 8.13 -9.72 27.57
N ASN A 192 9.38 -10.21 27.62
CA ASN A 192 9.64 -11.64 27.71
C ASN A 192 9.51 -12.11 29.17
N ASP A 193 8.41 -12.81 29.46
CA ASP A 193 8.12 -13.30 30.80
C ASP A 193 8.67 -14.72 30.99
N TYR A 194 9.81 -14.83 31.67
CA TYR A 194 10.45 -16.12 31.92
C TYR A 194 9.65 -17.03 32.87
N GLN A 195 8.80 -16.47 33.73
CA GLN A 195 7.97 -17.27 34.64
C GLN A 195 6.85 -17.94 33.87
N LEU A 196 6.21 -17.18 32.97
CA LEU A 196 5.11 -17.67 32.14
C LEU A 196 5.58 -18.32 30.83
N ARG A 197 6.89 -18.27 30.54
CA ARG A 197 7.52 -18.78 29.31
C ARG A 197 6.85 -18.26 28.03
N MET A 198 6.43 -16.99 28.04
CA MET A 198 5.79 -16.34 26.90
C MET A 198 6.18 -14.88 26.78
N GLN A 199 6.06 -14.35 25.57
CA GLN A 199 6.16 -12.92 25.32
C GLN A 199 4.78 -12.27 25.47
N ARG A 200 4.69 -11.25 26.32
CA ARG A 200 3.47 -10.49 26.57
C ARG A 200 3.56 -9.15 25.87
N LEU A 201 2.50 -8.76 25.14
CA LEU A 201 2.35 -7.38 24.69
C LEU A 201 1.96 -6.53 25.90
N VAL A 202 2.86 -5.64 26.33
CA VAL A 202 2.69 -4.80 27.53
C VAL A 202 2.43 -3.33 27.21
N GLY A 203 2.57 -2.94 25.94
CA GLY A 203 2.29 -1.59 25.49
C GLY A 203 2.03 -1.54 23.99
N LEU A 204 1.13 -0.66 23.59
CA LEU A 204 0.79 -0.37 22.21
C LEU A 204 0.61 1.14 22.07
N ARG A 205 1.18 1.72 21.03
CA ARG A 205 0.99 3.13 20.69
C ARG A 205 1.05 3.34 19.20
N SER A 206 0.06 4.04 18.64
CA SER A 206 0.13 4.56 17.28
C SER A 206 0.45 6.06 17.27
N PHE A 207 1.13 6.52 16.23
CA PHE A 207 1.31 7.94 15.94
C PHE A 207 1.50 8.14 14.44
N ALA A 208 1.09 9.30 13.93
CA ALA A 208 1.32 9.71 12.55
C ALA A 208 2.46 10.73 12.47
N THR A 209 3.18 10.78 11.34
CA THR A 209 4.20 11.82 11.09
C THR A 209 3.61 13.23 11.10
N ARG A 210 2.35 13.38 10.69
CA ARG A 210 1.60 14.63 10.78
C ARG A 210 0.61 14.55 11.95
N MET A 211 0.71 15.48 12.89
CA MET A 211 -0.33 15.64 13.90
C MET A 211 -1.57 16.22 13.23
N ARG A 212 -2.66 15.44 13.18
CA ARG A 212 -3.99 15.95 12.84
C ARG A 212 -4.43 16.82 14.03
N ASN A 213 -4.46 18.14 13.82
CA ASN A 213 -5.07 19.09 14.76
C ASN A 213 -6.59 18.92 14.80
#